data_AF-A0A495YVY3-F1
#
_entry.id   AF-A0A495YVY3-F1
#
_cell.length_a   1.000
_cell.length_b   1.000
_cell.length_c   1.000
_cell.angle_alpha   90.00
_cell.angle_beta   90.00
_cell.angle_gamma   90.00
#
_symmetry.space_group_name_H-M   'P 1'
#
loop_
_entity.id
_entity.type
_entity.pdbx_description
1 polymer ?
#
loop_
_entity_poly.entity_id
_entity_poly.type
_entity_poly.pdbx_seq_one_letter_code
_entity_poly.pdbx_strand_id
1 'polypeptide(L)'
;MKYFRSIFVLLLILGAPLLANEWATYYFPGKVGSSWIYEDQDGNELTRYAVEEKNVEGNTFRAFEYEPEIDDWEKYMYAVQPFLYQVGDEWVAFYVGDDIENATESILSKKLDETLAMIRQQTAGQLPPGVTIDFDYTIDPKAQDYFYLFPTPIAYNEEWVAMELDVKVGMTMDIQGAPVEIPAALKTVSSTTNIVETGNVIGKETVETEAGTFEECLKIEYRTKTTVDTELPPEYKQLLPEQQTNESVSTLWLAPNIGIVKFKSEQENSDEVKTLELKSYEIQSDESENGESK
;
A
#
# COMPACT_ATOMS: atom_id res chain seq x y z
N MET A 1 -25.07 -65.51 -19.88
CA MET A 1 -25.47 -64.08 -19.82
C MET A 1 -24.98 -63.48 -18.52
N LYS A 2 -23.93 -62.65 -18.58
CA LYS A 2 -23.59 -61.67 -17.53
C LYS A 2 -23.02 -60.47 -18.27
N TYR A 3 -23.82 -59.41 -18.35
CA TYR A 3 -23.45 -58.15 -18.97
C TYR A 3 -22.46 -57.42 -18.05
N PHE A 4 -21.19 -57.41 -18.43
CA PHE A 4 -20.21 -56.49 -17.86
C PHE A 4 -20.38 -55.15 -18.58
N ARG A 5 -21.19 -54.24 -17.99
CA ARG A 5 -21.23 -52.84 -18.42
C ARG A 5 -19.94 -52.18 -17.96
N SER A 6 -18.99 -52.04 -18.88
CA SER A 6 -17.79 -51.24 -18.68
C SER A 6 -18.20 -49.77 -18.69
N ILE A 7 -18.27 -49.15 -17.52
CA ILE A 7 -18.47 -47.72 -17.37
C ILE A 7 -17.13 -47.06 -17.69
N PHE A 8 -17.06 -46.40 -18.85
CA PHE A 8 -15.96 -45.52 -19.22
C PHE A 8 -16.19 -44.19 -18.47
N VAL A 9 -15.59 -44.03 -17.29
CA VAL A 9 -15.53 -42.71 -16.63
C VAL A 9 -14.39 -41.95 -17.29
N LEU A 10 -14.75 -41.10 -18.26
CA LEU A 10 -13.84 -40.13 -18.86
C LEU A 10 -13.63 -39.01 -17.82
N LEU A 11 -12.56 -39.11 -17.04
CA LEU A 11 -12.07 -38.05 -16.16
C LEU A 11 -11.45 -36.97 -17.06
N LEU A 12 -12.27 -36.03 -17.53
CA LEU A 12 -11.83 -34.73 -18.01
C LEU A 12 -11.35 -33.94 -16.78
N ILE A 13 -10.09 -34.15 -16.40
CA ILE A 13 -9.38 -33.22 -15.53
C ILE A 13 -9.14 -31.98 -16.40
N LEU A 14 -9.95 -30.95 -16.18
CA LEU A 14 -9.77 -29.61 -16.73
C LEU A 14 -8.38 -29.10 -16.29
N GLY A 15 -7.40 -29.22 -17.18
CA GLY A 15 -6.08 -28.63 -17.02
C GLY A 15 -6.14 -27.13 -17.31
N ALA A 16 -6.55 -26.33 -16.32
CA ALA A 16 -6.52 -24.88 -16.40
C ALA A 16 -5.80 -24.13 -15.25
N PRO A 17 -4.69 -24.62 -14.65
CA PRO A 17 -3.85 -23.76 -13.79
C PRO A 17 -2.60 -23.18 -14.48
N LEU A 18 -2.21 -23.65 -15.67
CA LEU A 18 -0.93 -23.20 -16.28
C LEU A 18 -0.99 -21.81 -16.93
N LEU A 19 -2.15 -21.38 -17.45
CA LEU A 19 -2.25 -20.11 -18.20
C LEU A 19 -2.48 -18.88 -17.31
N ALA A 20 -3.02 -19.03 -16.09
CA ALA A 20 -3.31 -17.90 -15.20
C ALA A 20 -2.02 -17.19 -14.73
N ASN A 21 -0.98 -17.98 -14.46
CA ASN A 21 0.32 -17.49 -13.99
C ASN A 21 1.11 -16.76 -15.10
N GLU A 22 0.90 -17.13 -16.37
CA GLU A 22 1.57 -16.49 -17.51
C GLU A 22 1.16 -15.01 -17.67
N TRP A 23 -0.13 -14.69 -17.52
CA TRP A 23 -0.64 -13.31 -17.63
C TRP A 23 -0.16 -12.41 -16.50
N ALA A 24 -0.08 -12.96 -15.29
CA ALA A 24 0.38 -12.22 -14.13
C ALA A 24 1.88 -11.93 -14.24
N THR A 25 2.67 -12.92 -14.66
CA THR A 25 4.11 -12.75 -14.94
C THR A 25 4.35 -11.81 -16.13
N TYR A 26 3.43 -11.76 -17.10
CA TYR A 26 3.47 -10.83 -18.22
C TYR A 26 3.36 -9.36 -17.76
N TYR A 27 2.52 -9.02 -16.78
CA TYR A 27 2.42 -7.64 -16.29
C TYR A 27 3.27 -7.34 -15.06
N PHE A 28 3.91 -8.34 -14.46
CA PHE A 28 4.74 -8.18 -13.28
C PHE A 28 5.97 -9.10 -13.31
N PRO A 29 6.91 -8.85 -14.25
CA PRO A 29 8.14 -9.62 -14.36
C PRO A 29 9.02 -9.40 -13.11
N GLY A 30 9.75 -10.44 -12.70
CA GLY A 30 10.75 -10.33 -11.65
C GLY A 30 11.77 -11.44 -11.71
N LYS A 31 12.27 -11.68 -12.92
CA LYS A 31 13.38 -12.61 -13.09
C LYS A 31 14.63 -12.04 -12.42
N VAL A 32 15.29 -12.86 -11.60
CA VAL A 32 16.52 -12.49 -10.87
C VAL A 32 17.53 -11.84 -11.80
N GLY A 33 18.11 -10.72 -11.35
CA GLY A 33 19.05 -9.90 -12.11
C GLY A 33 18.39 -8.85 -13.01
N SER A 34 17.05 -8.78 -13.05
CA SER A 34 16.35 -7.65 -13.68
C SER A 34 16.42 -6.41 -12.79
N SER A 35 16.43 -5.22 -13.38
CA SER A 35 16.44 -3.95 -12.65
C SER A 35 15.57 -2.88 -13.30
N TRP A 36 15.07 -1.95 -12.48
CA TRP A 36 14.28 -0.80 -12.89
C TRP A 36 14.77 0.43 -12.15
N ILE A 37 14.97 1.54 -12.87
CA ILE A 37 15.27 2.83 -12.26
C ILE A 37 14.03 3.70 -12.39
N TYR A 38 13.53 4.16 -11.25
CA TYR A 38 12.39 5.06 -11.14
C TYR A 38 12.84 6.45 -10.72
N GLU A 39 12.10 7.48 -11.13
CA GLU A 39 12.27 8.86 -10.69
C GLU A 39 10.96 9.39 -10.10
N ASP A 40 11.02 10.07 -8.96
CA ASP A 40 9.87 10.71 -8.31
C ASP A 40 9.67 12.17 -8.76
N GLN A 41 8.61 12.83 -8.27
CA GLN A 41 8.32 14.24 -8.62
C GLN A 41 9.42 15.25 -8.22
N ASP A 42 10.31 14.86 -7.30
CA ASP A 42 11.38 15.70 -6.77
C ASP A 42 12.73 15.41 -7.47
N GLY A 43 12.74 14.48 -8.43
CA GLY A 43 13.93 14.07 -9.17
C GLY A 43 14.81 13.08 -8.40
N ASN A 44 14.30 12.45 -7.34
CA ASN A 44 15.03 11.40 -6.64
C ASN A 44 14.90 10.08 -7.40
N GLU A 45 16.01 9.38 -7.55
CA GLU A 45 16.04 8.08 -8.19
C GLU A 45 15.92 6.93 -7.17
N LEU A 46 15.18 5.90 -7.56
CA LEU A 46 15.08 4.64 -6.84
C LEU A 46 15.30 3.49 -7.83
N THR A 47 16.36 2.72 -7.61
CA THR A 47 16.61 1.50 -8.37
C THR A 47 16.01 0.31 -7.64
N ARG A 48 15.22 -0.50 -8.33
CA ARG A 48 14.69 -1.79 -7.86
C ARG A 48 15.42 -2.92 -8.56
N TYR A 49 15.83 -3.94 -7.81
CA TYR A 49 16.47 -5.15 -8.31
C TYR A 49 15.63 -6.38 -7.99
N ALA A 50 15.40 -7.25 -8.98
CA ALA A 50 14.87 -8.58 -8.72
C ALA A 50 15.98 -9.48 -8.17
N VAL A 51 15.79 -10.01 -6.96
CA VAL A 51 16.78 -10.82 -6.25
C VAL A 51 16.25 -12.23 -5.99
N GLU A 52 17.10 -13.08 -5.41
CA GLU A 52 16.72 -14.46 -5.07
C GLU A 52 15.50 -14.50 -4.14
N GLU A 53 14.68 -15.53 -4.33
CA GLU A 53 13.47 -15.74 -3.54
C GLU A 53 13.78 -15.83 -2.03
N LYS A 54 12.89 -15.26 -1.21
CA LYS A 54 13.03 -15.25 0.24
C LYS A 54 11.95 -16.14 0.87
N ASN A 55 12.31 -16.83 1.95
CA ASN A 55 11.37 -17.66 2.72
C ASN A 55 10.97 -16.93 3.99
N VAL A 56 9.67 -16.68 4.15
CA VAL A 56 9.08 -16.05 5.34
C VAL A 56 7.97 -16.96 5.85
N GLU A 57 8.09 -17.39 7.11
CA GLU A 57 7.10 -18.25 7.77
C GLU A 57 6.75 -19.56 7.01
N GLY A 58 7.72 -20.09 6.25
CA GLY A 58 7.55 -21.31 5.46
C GLY A 58 6.90 -21.09 4.09
N ASN A 59 6.60 -19.85 3.72
CA ASN A 59 6.17 -19.46 2.37
C ASN A 59 7.35 -18.89 1.59
N THR A 60 7.42 -19.21 0.31
CA THR A 60 8.43 -18.68 -0.62
C THR A 60 7.85 -17.47 -1.36
N PHE A 61 8.63 -16.39 -1.39
CA PHE A 61 8.27 -15.12 -2.02
C PHE A 61 9.31 -14.75 -3.07
N ARG A 62 8.84 -14.19 -4.18
CA ARG A 62 9.72 -13.43 -5.07
C ARG A 62 10.08 -12.14 -4.35
N ALA A 63 11.30 -11.66 -4.56
CA ALA A 63 11.85 -10.58 -3.76
C ALA A 63 12.47 -9.47 -4.61
N PHE A 64 12.36 -8.25 -4.10
CA PHE A 64 13.05 -7.07 -4.59
C PHE A 64 13.96 -6.48 -3.52
N GLU A 65 15.01 -5.82 -3.98
CA GLU A 65 15.87 -4.94 -3.18
C GLU A 65 15.96 -3.57 -3.86
N TYR A 66 16.30 -2.55 -3.07
CA TYR A 66 16.23 -1.15 -3.48
C TYR A 66 17.55 -0.42 -3.23
N GLU A 67 17.92 0.46 -4.16
CA GLU A 67 19.01 1.42 -4.01
C GLU A 67 18.50 2.85 -4.32
N PRO A 68 18.56 3.80 -3.37
CA PRO A 68 19.00 3.61 -1.99
C PRO A 68 18.07 2.66 -1.21
N GLU A 69 18.59 2.12 -0.09
CA GLU A 69 17.78 1.34 0.84
C GLU A 69 16.61 2.20 1.34
N ILE A 70 15.42 1.62 1.40
CA ILE A 70 14.23 2.30 1.92
C ILE A 70 14.25 2.13 3.43
N ASP A 71 14.80 3.12 4.13
CA ASP A 71 14.84 3.19 5.59
C ASP A 71 13.97 4.33 6.16
N ASP A 72 13.49 5.23 5.29
CA ASP A 72 12.57 6.32 5.59
C ASP A 72 11.11 5.87 5.38
N TRP A 73 10.52 5.34 6.45
CA TRP A 73 9.14 4.87 6.47
C TRP A 73 8.10 5.95 6.14
N GLU A 74 8.44 7.23 6.24
CA GLU A 74 7.55 8.33 5.86
C GLU A 74 7.41 8.47 4.33
N LYS A 75 8.39 7.93 3.59
CA LYS A 75 8.43 7.94 2.12
C LYS A 75 8.08 6.61 1.50
N TYR A 76 7.85 5.58 2.30
CA TYR A 76 7.52 4.26 1.81
C TYR A 76 6.18 4.26 1.05
N MET A 77 6.18 3.69 -0.15
CA MET A 77 5.03 3.59 -1.04
C MET A 77 4.73 2.13 -1.36
N TYR A 78 4.01 1.44 -0.47
CA TYR A 78 3.73 0.00 -0.57
C TYR A 78 3.16 -0.44 -1.93
N ALA A 79 2.35 0.40 -2.59
CA ALA A 79 1.75 0.11 -3.89
C ALA A 79 2.76 0.01 -5.05
N VAL A 80 3.99 0.51 -4.87
CA VAL A 80 5.05 0.52 -5.90
C VAL A 80 6.41 0.03 -5.41
N GLN A 81 6.59 -0.10 -4.10
CA GLN A 81 7.82 -0.52 -3.44
C GLN A 81 7.65 -1.84 -2.65
N PRO A 82 7.13 -2.93 -3.26
CA PRO A 82 7.06 -4.21 -2.54
C PRO A 82 8.45 -4.82 -2.35
N PHE A 83 8.80 -5.23 -1.13
CA PHE A 83 10.00 -6.06 -0.92
C PHE A 83 9.75 -7.52 -1.31
N LEU A 84 8.54 -8.01 -1.04
CA LEU A 84 8.16 -9.40 -1.24
C LEU A 84 6.82 -9.46 -1.97
N TYR A 85 6.69 -10.40 -2.90
CA TYR A 85 5.44 -10.60 -3.62
C TYR A 85 5.22 -12.05 -4.06
N GLN A 86 3.96 -12.35 -4.34
CA GLN A 86 3.53 -13.63 -4.88
C GLN A 86 2.70 -13.41 -6.14
N VAL A 87 2.83 -14.38 -7.04
CA VAL A 87 2.00 -14.51 -8.23
C VAL A 87 1.23 -15.81 -8.07
N GLY A 88 0.00 -15.69 -7.60
CA GLY A 88 -0.92 -16.80 -7.39
C GLY A 88 -1.87 -17.02 -8.56
N ASP A 89 -2.78 -17.98 -8.38
CA ASP A 89 -3.82 -18.25 -9.36
C ASP A 89 -4.95 -17.19 -9.34
N GLU A 90 -5.17 -16.54 -8.21
CA GLU A 90 -6.23 -15.53 -8.01
C GLU A 90 -5.72 -14.08 -7.96
N TRP A 91 -4.46 -13.86 -7.56
CA TRP A 91 -3.92 -12.52 -7.33
C TRP A 91 -2.43 -12.43 -7.64
N VAL A 92 -2.02 -11.25 -8.10
CA VAL A 92 -0.69 -10.72 -7.76
C VAL A 92 -0.82 -9.96 -6.45
N ALA A 93 -0.06 -10.36 -5.44
CA ALA A 93 -0.13 -9.78 -4.11
C ALA A 93 1.25 -9.43 -3.58
N PHE A 94 1.38 -8.29 -2.94
CA PHE A 94 2.58 -7.88 -2.23
C PHE A 94 2.45 -8.33 -0.78
N TYR A 95 3.45 -9.02 -0.27
CA TYR A 95 3.52 -9.28 1.16
C TYR A 95 4.13 -8.05 1.81
N VAL A 96 3.31 -7.37 2.60
CA VAL A 96 3.63 -6.10 3.24
C VAL A 96 3.88 -6.24 4.73
N GLY A 97 3.43 -7.34 5.37
CA GLY A 97 3.68 -7.62 6.78
C GLY A 97 3.53 -6.38 7.67
N ASP A 98 4.56 -6.09 8.47
CA ASP A 98 4.61 -4.92 9.35
C ASP A 98 5.00 -3.61 8.63
N ASP A 99 5.36 -3.63 7.34
CA ASP A 99 5.88 -2.45 6.61
C ASP A 99 4.84 -1.31 6.57
N ILE A 100 3.58 -1.64 6.34
CA ILE A 100 2.49 -0.66 6.35
C ILE A 100 2.19 -0.17 7.77
N GLU A 101 2.30 -1.04 8.77
CA GLU A 101 2.16 -0.65 10.18
C GLU A 101 3.25 0.36 10.56
N ASN A 102 4.51 0.06 10.25
CA ASN A 102 5.67 0.93 10.50
C ASN A 102 5.56 2.27 9.76
N ALA A 103 5.20 2.25 8.48
CA ALA A 103 4.98 3.47 7.69
C ALA A 103 3.84 4.32 8.26
N THR A 104 2.73 3.69 8.63
CA THR A 104 1.58 4.39 9.22
C THR A 104 1.93 5.01 10.56
N GLU A 105 2.60 4.27 11.44
CA GLU A 105 3.05 4.77 12.74
C GLU A 105 4.00 5.97 12.57
N SER A 106 4.99 5.86 11.67
CA SER A 106 5.97 6.92 11.41
C SER A 106 5.31 8.19 10.88
N ILE A 107 4.45 8.07 9.85
CA ILE A 107 3.74 9.21 9.26
C ILE A 107 2.84 9.90 10.27
N LEU A 108 2.08 9.13 11.05
CA LEU A 108 1.14 9.69 12.04
C LEU A 108 1.86 10.29 13.24
N SER A 109 2.95 9.68 13.71
CA SER A 109 3.78 10.22 14.81
C SER A 109 4.30 11.61 14.45
N LYS A 110 4.90 11.76 13.27
CA LYS A 110 5.39 13.05 12.79
C LYS A 110 4.27 14.09 12.71
N LYS A 111 3.14 13.74 12.10
CA LYS A 111 1.99 14.66 12.00
C LYS A 111 1.45 15.08 13.37
N LEU A 112 1.37 14.15 14.32
CA LEU A 112 0.95 14.43 15.68
C LEU A 112 1.96 15.31 16.41
N ASP A 113 3.26 15.05 16.30
CA ASP A 113 4.31 15.88 16.91
C ASP A 113 4.27 17.33 16.39
N GLU A 114 4.15 17.51 15.07
CA GLU A 114 4.00 18.82 14.44
C GLU A 114 2.73 19.55 14.93
N THR A 115 1.62 18.83 15.00
CA THR A 115 0.33 19.35 15.49
C THR A 115 0.41 19.74 16.96
N LEU A 116 0.99 18.89 17.81
CA LEU A 116 1.14 19.14 19.24
C LEU A 116 2.12 20.30 19.50
N ALA A 117 3.18 20.44 18.71
CA ALA A 117 4.07 21.59 18.77
C ALA A 117 3.32 22.90 18.46
N MET A 118 2.46 22.90 17.44
CA MET A 118 1.61 24.03 17.10
C MET A 118 0.63 24.38 18.23
N ILE A 119 -0.05 23.37 18.80
CA ILE A 119 -0.97 23.55 19.93
C ILE A 119 -0.25 24.14 21.15
N ARG A 120 0.93 23.62 21.50
CA ARG A 120 1.75 24.15 22.60
C ARG A 120 2.13 25.61 22.36
N GLN A 121 2.54 25.95 21.13
CA GLN A 121 2.88 27.33 20.77
C GLN A 121 1.68 28.29 20.89
N GLN A 122 0.50 27.86 20.46
CA GLN A 122 -0.72 28.68 20.54
C GLN A 122 -1.23 28.85 21.98
N THR A 123 -1.06 27.82 22.82
CA THR A 123 -1.56 27.82 24.20
C THR A 123 -0.60 28.48 25.19
N ALA A 124 0.71 28.48 24.95
CA ALA A 124 1.72 29.03 25.86
C ALA A 124 1.47 30.50 26.28
N GLY A 125 0.80 31.30 25.45
CA GLY A 125 0.42 32.69 25.77
C GLY A 125 -0.98 32.87 26.36
N GLN A 126 -1.79 31.81 26.41
CA GLN A 126 -3.20 31.86 26.80
C GLN A 126 -3.49 31.22 28.16
N LEU A 127 -2.55 30.42 28.68
CA LEU A 127 -2.73 29.73 29.95
C LEU A 127 -2.57 30.67 31.16
N PRO A 128 -3.39 30.51 32.22
CA PRO A 128 -3.20 31.24 33.47
C PRO A 128 -1.83 30.99 34.10
N PRO A 129 -1.30 31.92 34.92
CA PRO A 129 -0.04 31.71 35.63
C PRO A 129 -0.05 30.42 36.47
N GLY A 130 0.95 29.57 36.25
CA GLY A 130 1.10 28.30 36.97
C GLY A 130 0.36 27.11 36.36
N VAL A 131 -0.35 27.28 35.24
CA VAL A 131 -0.99 26.18 34.49
C VAL A 131 -0.07 25.68 33.38
N THR A 132 0.12 24.36 33.30
CA THR A 132 0.82 23.69 32.18
C THR A 132 -0.07 22.64 31.56
N ILE A 133 0.13 22.38 30.26
CA ILE A 133 -0.56 21.33 29.52
C ILE A 133 0.49 20.51 28.78
N ASP A 134 0.50 19.22 29.05
CA ASP A 134 1.32 18.23 28.36
C ASP A 134 0.42 17.19 27.67
N PHE A 135 0.95 16.61 26.62
CA PHE A 135 0.25 15.65 25.76
C PHE A 135 1.14 14.46 25.53
N ASP A 136 0.59 13.27 25.77
CA ASP A 136 1.15 11.99 25.41
C ASP A 136 0.23 11.31 24.39
N TYR A 137 0.79 10.51 23.50
CA TYR A 137 0.00 9.74 22.54
C TYR A 137 0.55 8.34 22.30
N THR A 138 -0.30 7.50 21.73
CA THR A 138 -0.01 6.14 21.28
C THR A 138 -0.66 5.93 19.93
N ILE A 139 0.02 5.24 19.02
CA ILE A 139 -0.49 4.84 17.71
C ILE A 139 -0.31 3.33 17.61
N ASP A 140 -1.35 2.61 17.25
CA ASP A 140 -1.36 1.15 17.09
C ASP A 140 -2.04 0.82 15.76
N PRO A 141 -1.29 0.82 14.65
CA PRO A 141 -1.78 0.41 13.35
C PRO A 141 -1.83 -1.12 13.27
N LYS A 142 -2.83 -1.64 12.58
CA LYS A 142 -3.06 -3.07 12.35
C LYS A 142 -3.47 -3.25 10.90
N ALA A 143 -2.58 -3.82 10.09
CA ALA A 143 -2.80 -4.03 8.66
C ALA A 143 -3.05 -5.51 8.35
N GLN A 144 -3.67 -5.79 7.21
CA GLN A 144 -3.58 -7.12 6.61
C GLN A 144 -2.17 -7.38 6.05
N ASP A 145 -1.72 -8.64 6.06
CA ASP A 145 -0.36 -9.02 5.64
C ASP A 145 -0.06 -8.79 4.16
N TYR A 146 -1.10 -8.63 3.33
CA TYR A 146 -0.98 -8.56 1.88
C TYR A 146 -1.62 -7.29 1.32
N PHE A 147 -0.99 -6.67 0.34
CA PHE A 147 -1.65 -5.73 -0.57
C PHE A 147 -1.98 -6.45 -1.87
N TYR A 148 -3.27 -6.57 -2.21
CA TYR A 148 -3.72 -7.24 -3.43
C TYR A 148 -3.61 -6.30 -4.64
N LEU A 149 -2.54 -6.44 -5.41
CA LEU A 149 -2.20 -5.55 -6.52
C LEU A 149 -3.25 -5.62 -7.64
N PHE A 150 -3.53 -6.81 -8.19
CA PHE A 150 -4.59 -7.01 -9.19
C PHE A 150 -5.01 -8.49 -9.27
N PRO A 151 -6.26 -8.78 -9.68
CA PRO A 151 -6.76 -10.14 -9.79
C PRO A 151 -6.18 -10.88 -11.00
N THR A 152 -6.02 -12.19 -10.87
CA THR A 152 -5.62 -13.10 -11.94
C THR A 152 -6.73 -14.14 -12.15
N PRO A 153 -7.32 -14.28 -13.35
CA PRO A 153 -7.16 -13.41 -14.51
C PRO A 153 -7.68 -11.99 -14.24
N ILE A 154 -7.25 -11.04 -15.07
CA ILE A 154 -7.65 -9.62 -14.96
C ILE A 154 -9.16 -9.48 -15.13
N ALA A 155 -9.80 -8.89 -14.12
CA ALA A 155 -11.20 -8.47 -14.15
C ALA A 155 -11.28 -6.94 -14.33
N TYR A 156 -11.97 -6.48 -15.38
CA TYR A 156 -12.10 -5.06 -15.70
C TYR A 156 -13.38 -4.48 -15.12
N ASN A 157 -13.29 -3.28 -14.54
CA ASN A 157 -14.42 -2.58 -13.92
C ASN A 157 -15.06 -3.37 -12.77
N GLU A 158 -14.31 -4.28 -12.17
CA GLU A 158 -14.67 -5.00 -10.95
C GLU A 158 -13.78 -4.50 -9.83
N GLU A 159 -14.42 -4.05 -8.75
CA GLU A 159 -13.73 -3.52 -7.58
C GLU A 159 -13.37 -4.66 -6.62
N TRP A 160 -12.17 -4.60 -6.03
CA TRP A 160 -11.75 -5.49 -4.94
C TRP A 160 -11.19 -4.69 -3.77
N VAL A 161 -11.17 -5.30 -2.59
CA VAL A 161 -10.46 -4.74 -1.44
C VAL A 161 -8.97 -5.06 -1.58
N ALA A 162 -8.17 -4.03 -1.84
CA ALA A 162 -6.72 -4.16 -2.00
C ALA A 162 -6.02 -4.23 -0.63
N MET A 163 -6.52 -3.45 0.35
CA MET A 163 -5.99 -3.39 1.70
C MET A 163 -7.04 -2.90 2.71
N GLU A 164 -6.99 -3.45 3.92
CA GLU A 164 -7.62 -2.91 5.12
C GLU A 164 -6.55 -2.59 6.16
N LEU A 165 -6.72 -1.45 6.84
CA LEU A 165 -5.84 -0.96 7.89
C LEU A 165 -6.70 -0.31 8.98
N ASP A 166 -6.58 -0.83 10.20
CA ASP A 166 -7.15 -0.21 11.39
C ASP A 166 -6.05 0.53 12.15
N VAL A 167 -6.31 1.79 12.52
CA VAL A 167 -5.37 2.59 13.30
C VAL A 167 -6.05 3.07 14.56
N LYS A 168 -5.52 2.67 15.71
CA LYS A 168 -5.94 3.22 16.99
C LYS A 168 -4.98 4.31 17.42
N VAL A 169 -5.51 5.50 17.68
CA VAL A 169 -4.77 6.64 18.24
C VAL A 169 -5.34 6.96 19.61
N GLY A 170 -4.52 6.82 20.64
CA GLY A 170 -4.84 7.27 22.00
C GLY A 170 -4.07 8.54 22.31
N MET A 171 -4.74 9.55 22.85
CA MET A 171 -4.12 10.79 23.34
C MET A 171 -4.51 11.02 24.79
N THR A 172 -3.52 11.33 25.63
CA THR A 172 -3.71 11.70 27.03
C THR A 172 -3.20 13.11 27.26
N MET A 173 -3.99 13.91 27.96
CA MET A 173 -3.69 15.29 28.31
C MET A 173 -3.45 15.38 29.83
N ASP A 174 -2.25 15.81 30.22
CA ASP A 174 -1.94 16.15 31.60
C ASP A 174 -2.01 17.67 31.79
N ILE A 175 -2.84 18.11 32.73
CA ILE A 175 -3.00 19.53 33.06
C ILE A 175 -2.64 19.70 34.52
N GLN A 176 -1.60 20.50 34.77
CA GLN A 176 -1.13 20.80 36.11
C GLN A 176 -1.44 22.25 36.48
N GLY A 177 -1.71 22.52 37.75
CA GLY A 177 -1.97 23.86 38.27
C GLY A 177 -3.33 24.48 37.91
N ALA A 178 -4.22 23.72 37.24
CA ALA A 178 -5.55 24.21 36.89
C ALA A 178 -6.40 24.51 38.15
N PRO A 179 -7.11 25.66 38.20
CA PRO A 179 -7.96 26.04 39.33
C PRO A 179 -9.27 25.24 39.42
N VAL A 180 -9.60 24.46 38.39
CA VAL A 180 -10.81 23.64 38.28
C VAL A 180 -10.43 22.24 37.84
N GLU A 181 -11.08 21.24 38.42
CA GLU A 181 -10.90 19.84 38.05
C GLU A 181 -11.47 19.58 36.65
N ILE A 182 -10.61 19.15 35.73
CA ILE A 182 -11.01 18.76 34.37
C ILE A 182 -11.63 17.37 34.44
N PRO A 183 -12.83 17.14 33.86
CA PRO A 183 -13.45 15.83 33.80
C PRO A 183 -12.49 14.76 33.26
N ALA A 184 -12.40 13.61 33.93
CA ALA A 184 -11.51 12.52 33.51
C ALA A 184 -11.76 12.07 32.06
N ALA A 185 -13.01 12.15 31.60
CA ALA A 185 -13.40 11.81 30.23
C ALA A 185 -12.84 12.75 29.15
N LEU A 186 -12.28 13.90 29.52
CA LEU A 186 -11.59 14.81 28.60
C LEU A 186 -10.07 14.70 28.69
N LYS A 187 -9.55 13.95 29.67
CA LYS A 187 -8.10 13.73 29.84
C LYS A 187 -7.57 12.66 28.91
N THR A 188 -8.42 11.77 28.43
CA THR A 188 -8.03 10.72 27.48
C THR A 188 -9.04 10.69 26.35
N VAL A 189 -8.54 10.77 25.13
CA VAL A 189 -9.32 10.63 23.89
C VAL A 189 -8.74 9.46 23.12
N SER A 190 -9.60 8.55 22.69
CA SER A 190 -9.20 7.46 21.79
C SER A 190 -9.97 7.62 20.47
N SER A 191 -9.29 7.43 19.37
CA SER A 191 -9.88 7.38 18.04
C SER A 191 -9.46 6.10 17.34
N THR A 192 -10.40 5.46 16.67
CA THR A 192 -10.14 4.33 15.78
C THR A 192 -10.43 4.80 14.37
N THR A 193 -9.47 4.62 13.47
CA THR A 193 -9.60 4.94 12.06
C THR A 193 -9.52 3.66 11.27
N ASN A 194 -10.57 3.33 10.53
CA ASN A 194 -10.57 2.24 9.58
C ASN A 194 -10.33 2.80 8.17
N ILE A 195 -9.30 2.28 7.51
CA ILE A 195 -8.89 2.66 6.16
C ILE A 195 -9.10 1.45 5.27
N VAL A 196 -9.93 1.60 4.25
CA VAL A 196 -10.16 0.58 3.23
C VAL A 196 -9.69 1.14 1.90
N GLU A 197 -8.74 0.46 1.27
CA GLU A 197 -8.31 0.74 -0.08
C GLU A 197 -8.91 -0.28 -1.04
N THR A 198 -9.62 0.22 -2.06
CA THR A 198 -10.19 -0.62 -3.11
C THR A 198 -9.47 -0.41 -4.42
N GLY A 199 -9.24 -1.49 -5.16
CA GLY A 199 -8.61 -1.46 -6.49
C GLY A 199 -9.62 -1.73 -7.59
N ASN A 200 -9.38 -1.17 -8.78
CA ASN A 200 -10.17 -1.43 -9.99
C ASN A 200 -9.30 -1.31 -11.25
N VAL A 201 -9.32 -2.34 -12.12
CA VAL A 201 -8.70 -2.24 -13.44
C VAL A 201 -9.65 -1.51 -14.39
N ILE A 202 -9.36 -0.23 -14.64
CA ILE A 202 -10.24 0.66 -15.40
C ILE A 202 -9.99 0.61 -16.92
N GLY A 203 -8.90 -0.03 -17.35
CA GLY A 203 -8.66 -0.27 -18.77
C GLY A 203 -7.19 -0.41 -19.12
N LYS A 204 -6.88 -0.04 -20.35
CA LYS A 204 -5.53 0.01 -20.89
C LYS A 204 -5.29 1.32 -21.61
N GLU A 205 -4.06 1.81 -21.56
CA GLU A 205 -3.63 2.96 -22.37
C GLU A 205 -2.15 2.90 -22.71
N THR A 206 -1.75 3.74 -23.67
CA THR A 206 -0.34 3.97 -23.98
C THR A 206 0.23 4.96 -22.97
N VAL A 207 1.38 4.64 -22.38
CA VAL A 207 2.09 5.50 -21.41
C VAL A 207 3.46 5.85 -21.98
N GLU A 208 3.80 7.14 -21.93
CA GLU A 208 5.13 7.65 -22.28
C GLU A 208 5.89 8.04 -21.01
N THR A 209 7.17 7.67 -20.96
CA THR A 209 8.12 8.01 -19.89
C THR A 209 9.50 8.24 -20.52
N GLU A 210 10.52 8.57 -19.73
CA GLU A 210 11.90 8.63 -20.22
C GLU A 210 12.42 7.28 -20.72
N ALA A 211 11.95 6.16 -20.15
CA ALA A 211 12.32 4.82 -20.59
C ALA A 211 11.74 4.43 -21.97
N GLY A 212 10.77 5.20 -22.48
CA GLY A 212 10.15 4.98 -23.78
C GLY A 212 8.62 5.06 -23.76
N THR A 213 8.03 4.59 -24.87
CA THR A 213 6.57 4.49 -25.07
C THR A 213 6.13 3.06 -24.89
N PHE A 214 5.19 2.83 -23.98
CA PHE A 214 4.66 1.52 -23.63
C PHE A 214 3.19 1.42 -24.05
N GLU A 215 2.88 0.56 -25.00
CA GLU A 215 1.52 0.28 -25.45
C GLU A 215 0.83 -0.73 -24.51
N GLU A 216 -0.52 -0.70 -24.47
CA GLU A 216 -1.34 -1.69 -23.75
C GLU A 216 -1.01 -1.82 -22.24
N CYS A 217 -0.62 -0.71 -21.60
CA CYS A 217 -0.38 -0.67 -20.16
C CYS A 217 -1.70 -0.86 -19.42
N LEU A 218 -1.77 -1.79 -18.48
CA LEU A 218 -2.92 -1.87 -17.57
C LEU A 218 -2.96 -0.61 -16.72
N LYS A 219 -4.14 -0.01 -16.62
CA LYS A 219 -4.41 1.12 -15.76
C LYS A 219 -5.26 0.66 -14.60
N ILE A 220 -4.69 0.75 -13.40
CA ILE A 220 -5.33 0.33 -12.16
C ILE A 220 -5.55 1.58 -11.31
N GLU A 221 -6.78 1.79 -10.85
CA GLU A 221 -7.12 2.87 -9.93
C GLU A 221 -7.33 2.28 -8.53
N TYR A 222 -6.71 2.90 -7.53
CA TYR A 222 -6.94 2.61 -6.12
C TYR A 222 -7.64 3.79 -5.46
N ARG A 223 -8.68 3.51 -4.67
CA ARG A 223 -9.44 4.50 -3.92
C ARG A 223 -9.38 4.18 -2.45
N THR A 224 -9.03 5.18 -1.66
CA THR A 224 -8.99 5.02 -0.20
C THR A 224 -10.24 5.64 0.41
N LYS A 225 -10.91 4.88 1.27
CA LYS A 225 -12.00 5.37 2.10
C LYS A 225 -11.59 5.30 3.55
N THR A 226 -11.69 6.44 4.24
CA THR A 226 -11.35 6.57 5.65
C THR A 226 -12.60 6.76 6.50
N THR A 227 -12.79 5.91 7.51
CA THR A 227 -13.85 6.07 8.52
C THR A 227 -13.20 6.28 9.88
N VAL A 228 -13.56 7.35 10.58
CA VAL A 228 -13.03 7.67 11.91
C VAL A 228 -14.15 7.47 12.93
N ASP A 229 -13.87 6.83 14.05
CA ASP A 229 -14.73 6.81 15.23
C ASP A 229 -13.93 7.28 16.44
N THR A 230 -14.44 8.29 17.13
CA THR A 230 -13.78 8.87 18.30
C THR A 230 -14.61 8.58 19.55
N GLU A 231 -13.99 7.93 20.51
CA GLU A 231 -14.57 7.57 21.79
C GLU A 231 -14.63 8.80 22.71
N LEU A 232 -15.79 9.47 22.71
CA LEU A 232 -16.13 10.54 23.65
C LEU A 232 -17.55 10.36 24.19
N PRO A 233 -17.82 10.82 25.43
CA PRO A 233 -19.19 10.90 25.93
C PRO A 233 -20.08 11.72 24.98
N PRO A 234 -21.36 11.36 24.81
CA PRO A 234 -22.27 12.01 23.86
C PRO A 234 -22.32 13.54 23.97
N GLU A 235 -22.25 14.07 25.19
CA GLU A 235 -22.25 15.51 25.49
C GLU A 235 -21.02 16.26 24.96
N TYR A 236 -19.92 15.55 24.68
CA TYR A 236 -18.68 16.12 24.14
C TYR A 236 -18.45 15.80 22.66
N LYS A 237 -19.23 14.89 22.05
CA LYS A 237 -19.11 14.59 20.60
C LYS A 237 -19.31 15.83 19.72
N GLN A 238 -20.11 16.79 20.18
CA GLN A 238 -20.31 18.09 19.51
C GLN A 238 -19.06 18.99 19.46
N LEU A 239 -18.02 18.66 20.23
CA LEU A 239 -16.74 19.38 20.21
C LEU A 239 -15.78 18.83 19.14
N LEU A 240 -16.08 17.66 18.57
CA LEU A 240 -15.27 17.11 17.50
C LEU A 240 -15.51 17.93 16.22
N PRO A 241 -14.45 18.18 15.43
CA PRO A 241 -14.63 18.72 14.09
C PRO A 241 -15.52 17.76 13.28
N GLU A 242 -16.23 18.30 12.28
CA GLU A 242 -16.93 17.45 11.32
C GLU A 242 -15.92 16.45 10.74
N GLN A 243 -16.25 15.16 10.83
CA GLN A 243 -15.41 14.10 10.30
C GLN A 243 -15.33 14.26 8.79
N GLN A 244 -14.18 14.72 8.31
CA GLN A 244 -13.91 14.73 6.89
C GLN A 244 -13.55 13.32 6.47
N THR A 245 -14.40 12.72 5.62
CA THR A 245 -13.97 11.61 4.78
C THR A 245 -12.93 12.15 3.81
N ASN A 246 -11.67 11.75 4.02
CA ASN A 246 -10.62 11.99 3.04
C ASN A 246 -10.64 10.84 2.05
N GLU A 247 -10.86 11.15 0.78
CA GLU A 247 -10.64 10.24 -0.32
C GLU A 247 -9.30 10.57 -0.99
N SER A 248 -8.53 9.53 -1.28
CA SER A 248 -7.37 9.62 -2.17
C SER A 248 -7.59 8.68 -3.34
N VAL A 249 -7.10 9.12 -4.50
CA VAL A 249 -7.10 8.32 -5.72
C VAL A 249 -5.66 8.16 -6.16
N SER A 250 -5.22 6.91 -6.23
CA SER A 250 -3.94 6.54 -6.81
C SER A 250 -4.19 5.80 -8.12
N THR A 251 -3.31 5.99 -9.09
CA THR A 251 -3.35 5.29 -10.36
C THR A 251 -1.99 4.66 -10.64
N LEU A 252 -1.99 3.37 -10.98
CA LEU A 252 -0.83 2.58 -11.30
C LEU A 252 -0.92 2.10 -12.75
N TRP A 253 0.21 2.16 -13.46
CA TRP A 253 0.33 1.66 -14.82
C TRP A 253 1.34 0.53 -14.90
N LEU A 254 0.89 -0.61 -15.44
CA LEU A 254 1.73 -1.80 -15.64
C LEU A 254 1.89 -2.09 -17.12
N ALA A 255 3.12 -2.02 -17.63
CA ALA A 255 3.43 -2.37 -19.02
C ALA A 255 3.75 -3.86 -19.18
N PRO A 256 3.33 -4.47 -20.31
CA PRO A 256 3.72 -5.81 -20.71
C PRO A 256 5.23 -6.09 -20.66
N ASN A 257 5.61 -7.20 -20.03
CA ASN A 257 6.97 -7.69 -19.80
C ASN A 257 7.92 -6.71 -19.10
N ILE A 258 7.40 -5.59 -18.58
CA ILE A 258 8.19 -4.55 -17.91
C ILE A 258 7.75 -4.39 -16.46
N GLY A 259 6.45 -4.40 -16.16
CA GLY A 259 5.96 -4.10 -14.81
C GLY A 259 5.57 -2.64 -14.66
N ILE A 260 5.76 -2.08 -13.47
CA ILE A 260 5.37 -0.70 -13.14
C ILE A 260 6.14 0.28 -14.03
N VAL A 261 5.40 1.11 -14.78
CA VAL A 261 5.97 2.19 -15.62
C VAL A 261 5.63 3.58 -15.10
N LYS A 262 4.51 3.72 -14.41
CA LYS A 262 4.05 4.99 -13.85
C LYS A 262 3.16 4.76 -12.65
N PHE A 263 3.24 5.68 -11.69
CA PHE A 263 2.32 5.81 -10.57
C PHE A 263 2.02 7.28 -10.32
N LYS A 264 0.79 7.56 -9.92
CA LYS A 264 0.33 8.91 -9.56
C LYS A 264 -0.64 8.80 -8.39
N SER A 265 -0.47 9.62 -7.36
CA SER A 265 -1.42 9.72 -6.25
C SER A 265 -1.84 11.17 -6.03
N GLU A 266 -3.15 11.37 -5.94
CA GLU A 266 -3.79 12.65 -5.64
C GLU A 266 -4.68 12.50 -4.40
N GLN A 267 -4.66 13.51 -3.54
CA GLN A 267 -5.55 13.57 -2.37
C GLN A 267 -6.54 14.71 -2.56
N GLU A 268 -7.84 14.47 -2.31
CA GLU A 268 -8.94 15.40 -2.66
C GLU A 268 -8.77 16.82 -2.09
N ASN A 269 -8.03 16.97 -0.98
CA ASN A 269 -7.82 18.24 -0.29
C ASN A 269 -6.33 18.65 -0.20
N SER A 270 -5.47 18.14 -1.09
CA SER A 270 -4.05 18.49 -1.13
C SER A 270 -3.62 18.85 -2.55
N ASP A 271 -2.81 19.89 -2.69
CA ASP A 271 -2.09 20.19 -3.93
C ASP A 271 -0.88 19.24 -4.13
N GLU A 272 -0.58 18.40 -3.13
CA GLU A 272 0.50 17.41 -3.20
C GLU A 272 0.10 16.27 -4.14
N VAL A 273 0.85 16.13 -5.23
CA VAL A 273 0.76 15.01 -6.15
C VAL A 273 2.05 14.21 -6.05
N LYS A 274 1.95 12.94 -5.67
CA LYS A 274 3.09 12.02 -5.67
C LYS A 274 3.14 11.30 -7.01
N THR A 275 4.30 11.28 -7.65
CA THR A 275 4.50 10.55 -8.90
C THR A 275 5.73 9.69 -8.84
N LEU A 276 5.71 8.58 -9.56
CA LEU A 276 6.88 7.74 -9.80
C LEU A 276 6.83 7.30 -11.26
N GLU A 277 7.88 7.55 -12.04
CA GLU A 277 7.95 7.18 -13.46
C GLU A 277 9.19 6.34 -13.76
N LEU A 278 9.06 5.39 -14.69
CA LEU A 278 10.16 4.55 -15.11
C LEU A 278 11.13 5.34 -16.00
N LYS A 279 12.39 5.41 -15.58
CA LYS A 279 13.46 6.10 -16.28
C LYS A 279 14.29 5.17 -17.16
N SER A 280 14.59 3.99 -16.66
CA SER A 280 15.25 2.93 -17.43
C SER A 280 15.00 1.56 -16.82
N TYR A 281 15.26 0.50 -17.58
CA TYR A 281 15.10 -0.87 -17.10
C TYR A 281 16.04 -1.83 -17.84
N GLU A 282 16.31 -2.96 -17.22
CA GLU A 282 16.99 -4.12 -17.81
C GLU A 282 16.26 -5.38 -17.37
N ILE A 283 15.56 -6.05 -18.28
CA ILE A 283 14.80 -7.28 -17.99
C ILE A 283 15.61 -8.48 -18.47
N GLN A 284 15.90 -9.41 -17.56
CA GLN A 284 16.51 -10.68 -17.92
C GLN A 284 15.48 -11.58 -18.58
N SER A 285 15.85 -12.19 -19.71
CA SER A 285 15.03 -13.18 -20.41
C SER A 285 15.46 -14.61 -20.07
N ASP A 286 14.56 -15.57 -20.21
CA ASP A 286 14.91 -16.99 -20.31
C ASP A 286 15.53 -17.25 -21.69
N GLU A 287 16.79 -16.86 -21.92
CA GLU A 287 17.51 -17.42 -23.06
C GLU A 287 17.64 -18.93 -22.84
N SER A 288 16.96 -19.69 -23.69
CA SER A 288 17.06 -21.13 -23.76
C SER A 288 18.51 -21.54 -23.97
N GLU A 289 19.03 -22.38 -23.08
CA GLU A 289 20.19 -23.23 -23.37
C GLU A 289 19.86 -24.15 -24.57
N ASN A 290 19.88 -23.60 -25.78
CA ASN A 290 19.91 -24.35 -27.03
C ASN A 290 20.94 -23.68 -27.94
N GLY A 291 22.15 -23.54 -27.41
CA GLY A 291 23.34 -23.47 -28.25
C GLY A 291 23.57 -24.84 -28.87
N GLU A 292 23.09 -25.02 -30.10
CA GLU A 292 23.51 -26.11 -30.98
C GLU A 292 25.05 -26.22 -30.98
N SER A 293 25.58 -27.28 -30.36
CA SER A 293 26.91 -27.75 -30.71
C SER A 293 26.77 -28.77 -31.85
N LYS A 294 26.98 -28.24 -33.05
CA LYS A 294 27.47 -28.87 -34.30
C LYS A 294 27.53 -30.39 -34.40
#